data_AF-A0A964UZK7-F1
#
_entry.id   AF-A0A964UZK7-F1
#
_cell.length_a   1.000
_cell.length_b   1.000
_cell.length_c   1.000
_cell.angle_alpha   90.00
_cell.angle_beta   90.00
_cell.angle_gamma   90.00
#
_symmetry.space_group_name_H-M   'P 1'
#
loop_
_entity.id
_entity.type
_entity.pdbx_description
1 polymer ?
#
loop_
_entity_poly.entity_id
_entity_poly.type
_entity_poly.pdbx_seq_one_letter_code
_entity_poly.pdbx_strand_id
1 'polypeptide(L)'
;AMFEDDTLSNYLFTATAQGFWQPEQLDLVRDYIPRYYEAALAVAARRGPAIGDAAGRWAFPGVAVAPPTLTLGHTCLTESTPSPSLRRKLVDQLDDLERALRVRNSARPGGTSQR
;
A
#
# COMPACT_ATOMS: atom_id res chain seq x y z
N ALA A 1 10.27 11.67 7.72
CA ALA A 1 11.54 10.93 7.53
C ALA A 1 11.67 10.25 6.16
N MET A 2 10.91 9.19 5.82
CA MET A 2 11.06 8.50 4.52
C MET A 2 10.42 9.24 3.31
N PHE A 3 9.22 9.79 3.48
CA PHE A 3 8.48 10.47 2.41
C PHE A 3 8.75 11.98 2.32
N GLU A 4 9.42 12.53 3.32
CA GLU A 4 9.64 13.98 3.50
C GLU A 4 11.06 14.42 3.10
N ASP A 5 12.02 13.49 3.06
CA ASP A 5 13.40 13.80 2.72
C ASP A 5 13.66 13.61 1.22
N ASP A 6 13.93 14.71 0.53
CA ASP A 6 14.20 14.76 -0.91
C ASP A 6 15.64 14.36 -1.28
N THR A 7 16.54 14.29 -0.31
CA THR A 7 17.95 13.91 -0.50
C THR A 7 18.18 12.41 -0.42
N LEU A 8 17.18 11.68 0.08
CA LEU A 8 17.21 10.24 0.27
C LEU A 8 17.29 9.52 -1.07
N SER A 9 18.31 8.67 -1.26
CA SER A 9 18.47 7.93 -2.51
C SER A 9 17.30 6.99 -2.75
N ASN A 10 16.95 6.73 -4.02
CA ASN A 10 15.88 5.78 -4.36
C ASN A 10 16.12 4.39 -3.76
N TYR A 11 17.39 4.01 -3.60
CA TYR A 11 17.79 2.76 -2.96
C TYR A 11 17.42 2.74 -1.47
N LEU A 12 17.81 3.78 -0.72
CA LEU A 12 17.55 3.85 0.72
C LEU A 12 16.05 4.03 1.03
N PHE A 13 15.31 4.75 0.18
CA PHE A 13 13.85 4.79 0.23
C PHE A 13 13.24 3.39 0.05
N THR A 14 13.69 2.64 -0.96
CA THR A 14 13.20 1.30 -1.25
C THR A 14 13.50 0.32 -0.11
N ALA A 15 14.73 0.32 0.41
CA ALA A 15 15.14 -0.55 1.52
C ALA A 15 14.31 -0.29 2.79
N THR A 16 14.03 0.98 3.08
CA THR A 16 13.21 1.38 4.24
C THR A 16 11.75 0.94 4.04
N ALA A 17 11.20 1.16 2.84
CA ALA A 17 9.83 0.80 2.51
C ALA A 17 9.58 -0.72 2.61
N GLN A 18 10.52 -1.53 2.11
CA GLN A 18 10.45 -2.99 2.21
C GLN A 18 10.52 -3.50 3.65
N GLY A 19 11.29 -2.83 4.51
CA GLY A 19 11.42 -3.19 5.92
C GLY A 19 10.20 -2.80 6.77
N PHE A 20 9.43 -1.80 6.36
CA PHE A 20 8.38 -1.19 7.19
C PHE A 20 7.12 -2.05 7.35
N TRP A 21 6.75 -2.82 6.32
CA TRP A 21 5.49 -3.58 6.30
C TRP A 21 5.71 -5.07 6.64
N GLN A 22 6.00 -5.37 7.91
CA GLN A 22 6.12 -6.75 8.39
C GLN A 22 4.75 -7.32 8.83
N PRO A 23 4.35 -8.52 8.37
CA PRO A 23 3.10 -9.17 8.78
C PRO A 23 2.94 -9.29 10.30
N GLU A 24 4.03 -9.60 11.01
CA GLU A 24 4.07 -9.78 12.47
C GLU A 24 3.84 -8.46 13.24
N GLN A 25 4.04 -7.32 12.58
CA GLN A 25 3.86 -5.99 13.15
C GLN A 25 2.63 -5.26 12.58
N LEU A 26 1.75 -5.96 11.87
CA LEU A 26 0.62 -5.36 11.15
C LEU A 26 -0.27 -4.50 12.06
N ASP A 27 -0.49 -4.92 13.30
CA ASP A 27 -1.30 -4.16 14.25
C ASP A 27 -0.64 -2.85 14.70
N LEU A 28 0.69 -2.77 14.71
CA LEU A 28 1.44 -1.54 15.04
C LEU A 28 1.44 -0.55 13.88
N VAL A 29 1.42 -1.05 12.64
CA VAL A 29 1.51 -0.21 11.43
C VAL A 29 0.16 0.10 10.80
N ARG A 30 -0.94 -0.45 11.34
CA ARG A 30 -2.29 -0.27 10.81
C ARG A 30 -2.69 1.20 10.69
N ASP A 31 -2.36 1.99 11.70
CA ASP A 31 -2.69 3.43 11.74
C ASP A 31 -1.87 4.25 10.72
N TYR A 32 -0.83 3.66 10.12
CA TYR A 32 -0.03 4.29 9.07
C TYR A 32 -0.58 4.00 7.67
N ILE A 33 -1.55 3.09 7.51
CA ILE A 33 -2.14 2.75 6.21
C ILE A 33 -2.82 3.96 5.55
N PRO A 34 -3.64 4.77 6.24
CA PRO A 34 -4.21 5.98 5.62
C PRO A 34 -3.12 6.97 5.22
N ARG A 35 -2.10 7.15 6.09
CA ARG A 35 -0.99 8.10 5.89
C ARG A 35 -0.11 7.74 4.70
N TYR A 36 -0.02 6.45 4.35
CA TYR A 36 0.71 6.00 3.17
C TYR A 36 0.21 6.65 1.88
N TYR A 37 -1.12 6.72 1.68
CA TYR A 37 -1.69 7.23 0.44
C TYR A 37 -1.37 8.72 0.23
N GLU A 38 -1.53 9.53 1.28
CA GLU A 38 -1.16 10.95 1.27
C GLU A 38 0.34 11.14 1.00
N ALA A 39 1.17 10.37 1.69
CA ALA A 39 2.63 10.47 1.55
C ALA A 39 3.14 10.01 0.17
N ALA A 40 2.53 8.97 -0.41
CA ALA A 40 2.85 8.48 -1.74
C ALA A 40 2.47 9.49 -2.83
N LEU A 41 1.30 10.13 -2.71
CA LEU A 41 0.89 11.22 -3.59
C LEU A 41 1.87 12.39 -3.52
N ALA A 42 2.21 12.83 -2.30
CA ALA A 42 3.10 13.95 -2.08
C ALA A 42 4.51 13.69 -2.64
N VAL A 43 5.11 12.52 -2.37
CA VAL A 43 6.47 12.22 -2.85
C VAL A 43 6.50 12.07 -4.38
N ALA A 44 5.48 11.45 -4.98
CA ALA A 44 5.38 11.30 -6.43
C ALA A 44 5.22 12.65 -7.14
N ALA A 45 4.49 13.60 -6.54
CA ALA A 45 4.37 14.96 -7.05
C ALA A 45 5.71 15.72 -6.96
N ARG A 46 6.45 15.57 -5.86
CA ARG A 46 7.73 16.29 -5.64
C ARG A 46 8.89 15.74 -6.47
N ARG A 47 9.10 14.41 -6.52
CA ARG A 47 10.31 13.79 -7.09
C ARG A 47 10.06 13.02 -8.39
N GLY A 48 8.84 13.08 -8.91
CA GLY A 48 8.51 12.64 -10.27
C GLY A 48 8.23 11.14 -10.44
N PRO A 49 8.17 10.67 -11.70
CA PRO A 49 7.62 9.35 -12.03
C PRO A 49 8.39 8.16 -11.43
N ALA A 50 9.71 8.27 -11.29
CA ALA A 50 10.55 7.19 -10.78
C ALA A 50 10.30 6.91 -9.29
N ILE A 51 10.17 7.95 -8.47
CA ILE A 51 9.81 7.75 -7.05
C ILE A 51 8.36 7.29 -6.91
N GLY A 52 7.46 7.75 -7.80
CA GLY A 52 6.06 7.32 -7.81
C GLY A 52 5.92 5.82 -8.05
N ASP A 53 6.71 5.27 -9.00
CA ASP A 53 6.76 3.82 -9.22
C ASP A 53 7.31 3.08 -8.00
N ALA A 54 8.41 3.56 -7.42
CA ALA A 54 9.01 2.95 -6.23
C ALA A 54 8.08 2.99 -5.01
N ALA A 55 7.37 4.11 -4.78
CA ALA A 55 6.40 4.24 -3.70
C ALA A 55 5.25 3.25 -3.88
N GLY A 56 4.66 3.18 -5.07
CA GLY A 56 3.57 2.24 -5.37
C GLY A 56 4.01 0.77 -5.31
N ARG A 57 5.26 0.46 -5.68
CA ARG A 57 5.76 -0.92 -5.72
C ARG A 57 6.26 -1.44 -4.37
N TRP A 58 6.95 -0.61 -3.61
CA TRP A 58 7.71 -1.06 -2.44
C TRP A 58 7.16 -0.54 -1.13
N ALA A 59 6.45 0.59 -1.14
CA ALA A 59 5.89 1.19 0.07
C ALA A 59 4.38 0.90 0.24
N PHE A 60 3.75 0.22 -0.72
CA PHE A 60 2.34 -0.16 -0.61
C PHE A 60 2.11 -1.17 0.54
N PRO A 61 1.07 -0.98 1.38
CA PRO A 61 0.78 -1.84 2.52
C PRO A 61 0.12 -3.18 2.09
N GLY A 62 0.78 -3.95 1.23
CA GLY A 62 0.23 -5.18 0.65
C GLY A 62 -0.05 -6.30 1.66
N VAL A 63 0.64 -6.27 2.82
CA VAL A 63 0.39 -7.19 3.94
C VAL A 63 -0.92 -6.89 4.68
N ALA A 64 -1.46 -5.67 4.55
CA ALA A 64 -2.70 -5.24 5.18
C ALA A 64 -3.93 -5.66 4.35
N VAL A 65 -4.05 -6.96 4.09
CA VAL A 65 -5.19 -7.56 3.38
C VAL A 65 -6.45 -7.36 4.22
N ALA A 66 -7.23 -6.31 3.97
CA ALA A 66 -8.46 -6.03 4.72
C ALA A 66 -9.41 -5.15 3.86
N PRO A 67 -10.74 -5.31 3.99
CA PRO A 67 -11.68 -4.46 3.24
C PRO A 67 -11.45 -2.95 3.42
N PRO A 68 -11.14 -2.43 4.64
CA PRO A 68 -10.82 -1.00 4.81
C PRO A 68 -9.62 -0.52 3.98
N THR A 69 -8.57 -1.33 3.86
CA THR A 69 -7.37 -1.00 3.06
C THR A 69 -7.73 -0.85 1.57
N LEU A 70 -8.60 -1.74 1.08
CA LEU A 70 -9.08 -1.72 -0.31
C LEU A 70 -9.93 -0.46 -0.56
N THR A 71 -10.86 -0.13 0.35
CA THR A 71 -11.67 1.09 0.27
C THR A 71 -10.80 2.34 0.21
N LEU A 72 -9.81 2.46 1.10
CA LEU A 72 -8.89 3.61 1.11
C LEU A 72 -8.14 3.76 -0.22
N GLY A 73 -7.70 2.65 -0.82
CA GLY A 73 -7.02 2.67 -2.11
C GLY A 73 -7.91 3.12 -3.26
N HIS A 74 -9.14 2.63 -3.33
CA HIS A 74 -10.11 3.10 -4.35
C HIS A 74 -10.49 4.57 -4.16
N THR A 75 -10.69 5.02 -2.91
CA THR A 75 -10.91 6.43 -2.59
C THR A 75 -9.74 7.28 -3.08
N CYS A 76 -8.49 6.87 -2.81
CA CYS A 76 -7.31 7.59 -3.32
C CYS A 76 -7.29 7.68 -4.85
N LEU A 77 -7.64 6.61 -5.57
CA LEU A 77 -7.69 6.62 -7.04
C LEU A 77 -8.80 7.49 -7.63
N THR A 78 -9.88 7.71 -6.86
CA THR A 78 -11.09 8.44 -7.29
C THR A 78 -11.02 9.92 -6.92
N GLU A 79 -10.68 10.21 -5.67
CA GLU A 79 -10.71 11.56 -5.08
C GLU A 79 -9.40 12.32 -5.28
N SER A 80 -8.31 11.65 -5.66
CA SER A 80 -7.00 12.27 -5.88
C SER A 80 -6.54 12.16 -7.33
N THR A 81 -5.50 12.93 -7.66
CA THR A 81 -4.84 12.96 -8.98
C THR A 81 -3.42 12.38 -8.93
N PRO A 82 -3.24 11.07 -8.62
CA PRO A 82 -1.92 10.45 -8.64
C PRO A 82 -1.29 10.57 -10.02
N SER A 83 0.04 10.69 -10.05
CA SER A 83 0.79 10.66 -11.30
C SER A 83 0.53 9.36 -12.07
N PRO A 84 0.65 9.34 -13.42
CA PRO A 84 0.36 8.15 -14.21
C PRO A 84 1.09 6.88 -13.75
N SER A 85 2.37 7.01 -13.37
CA SER A 85 3.17 5.89 -12.86
C SER A 85 2.62 5.35 -11.53
N LEU A 86 2.32 6.25 -10.58
CA LEU A 86 1.77 5.87 -9.29
C LEU A 86 0.38 5.27 -9.44
N ARG A 87 -0.50 5.89 -10.26
CA ARG A 87 -1.85 5.41 -10.55
C ARG A 87 -1.81 3.97 -11.05
N ARG A 88 -0.98 3.68 -12.05
CA ARG A 88 -0.83 2.33 -12.60
C ARG A 88 -0.42 1.32 -11.51
N LYS A 89 0.56 1.68 -10.67
CA LYS A 89 1.01 0.79 -9.59
C LYS A 89 -0.04 0.57 -8.52
N LEU A 90 -0.79 1.60 -8.14
CA LEU A 90 -1.88 1.46 -7.18
C LEU A 90 -2.99 0.56 -7.71
N VAL A 91 -3.35 0.67 -9.00
CA VAL A 91 -4.32 -0.25 -9.63
C VAL A 91 -3.82 -1.70 -9.56
N ASP A 92 -2.59 -1.96 -10.01
CA ASP A 92 -2.01 -3.32 -9.96
C ASP A 92 -2.06 -3.90 -8.53
N GLN A 93 -1.65 -3.12 -7.53
CA GLN A 93 -1.61 -3.55 -6.14
C GLN A 93 -3.00 -3.76 -5.51
N LEU A 94 -4.00 -2.94 -5.88
CA LEU A 94 -5.35 -3.10 -5.37
C LEU A 94 -6.05 -4.32 -5.97
N ASP A 95 -5.79 -4.64 -7.23
CA ASP A 95 -6.26 -5.88 -7.87
C ASP A 95 -5.68 -7.11 -7.16
N ASP A 96 -4.37 -7.09 -6.85
CA ASP A 96 -3.72 -8.16 -6.08
C ASP A 96 -4.29 -8.27 -4.65
N LEU A 97 -4.57 -7.14 -4.00
CA LEU A 97 -5.18 -7.09 -2.66
C LEU A 97 -6.61 -7.66 -2.66
N GLU A 98 -7.40 -7.32 -3.68
CA GLU A 98 -8.76 -7.83 -3.86
C GLU A 98 -8.72 -9.35 -4.08
N ARG A 99 -7.80 -9.83 -4.92
CA ARG A 99 -7.59 -11.26 -5.14
C ARG A 99 -7.20 -11.97 -3.84
N ALA A 100 -6.29 -11.41 -3.05
CA ALA A 100 -5.89 -11.97 -1.75
C ALA A 100 -7.07 -12.04 -0.77
N LEU A 101 -7.93 -11.00 -0.74
CA LEU A 101 -9.15 -10.98 0.07
C LEU A 101 -10.12 -12.10 -0.33
N ARG A 102 -10.36 -12.28 -1.64
CA ARG A 102 -11.22 -13.36 -2.16
C ARG A 102 -10.69 -14.73 -1.74
N VAL A 103 -9.40 -14.99 -1.95
CA VAL A 103 -8.77 -16.27 -1.55
C VAL A 103 -8.91 -16.51 -0.05
N ARG A 104 -8.66 -15.51 0.79
CA ARG A 104 -8.80 -15.65 2.25
C ARG A 104 -10.23 -15.94 2.69
N ASN A 105 -11.22 -15.30 2.05
CA ASN A 105 -12.62 -15.55 2.35
C ASN A 105 -13.07 -16.94 1.90
N SER A 106 -12.55 -17.45 0.77
CA SER A 106 -12.81 -18.81 0.29
C SER A 106 -12.05 -19.88 1.07
N ALA A 107 -10.83 -19.58 1.53
CA ALA A 107 -9.99 -20.45 2.36
C ALA A 107 -10.43 -20.48 3.84
N ARG A 108 -11.50 -19.75 4.19
CA ARG A 108 -12.23 -19.91 5.44
C ARG A 108 -13.53 -20.71 5.17
N PRO A 109 -13.44 -22.01 4.81
CA PRO A 109 -14.62 -22.87 4.81
C PRO A 109 -15.13 -22.96 6.26
N GLY A 110 -16.45 -23.00 6.42
CA GLY A 110 -17.13 -22.95 7.71
C GLY A 110 -16.42 -23.69 8.83
N GLY A 111 -16.02 -22.95 9.86
CA GLY A 111 -15.73 -23.52 11.17
C GLY A 111 -17.01 -24.16 11.70
N THR A 112 -17.07 -25.48 11.51
CA THR A 112 -17.78 -26.48 12.31
C THR A 112 -18.57 -25.95 13.50
N SER A 113 -19.91 -26.03 13.35
CA SER A 113 -20.76 -26.53 14.42
C SER A 113 -20.28 -27.92 14.88
N GLN A 114 -20.51 -28.23 16.16
CA GLN A 114 -20.06 -29.37 17.00
C GLN A 114 -18.84 -29.01 17.87
N ARG A 115 -18.92 -28.94 19.21
CA ARG A 115 -19.87 -29.44 20.21
C ARG A 115 -19.98 -28.48 21.39
#